data_AF-A0A520LMM9-F1
#
_entry.id   AF-A0A520LMM9-F1
#
_cell.length_a   1.000
_cell.length_b   1.000
_cell.length_c   1.000
_cell.angle_alpha   90.00
_cell.angle_beta   90.00
_cell.angle_gamma   90.00
#
_symmetry.space_group_name_H-M   'P 1'
#
loop_
_entity.id
_entity.type
_entity.pdbx_description
1 polymer ?
#
loop_
_entity_poly.entity_id
_entity_poly.type
_entity_poly.pdbx_seq_one_letter_code
_entity_poly.pdbx_strand_id
1 'polypeptide(L)'
;MRELSEEEFYWYQLKGLKVKTFYNGCEQILGIVDSIIETGSNDVLVVKGNKESIDTKERVISCANEFLVGVNLKDGFIEVDWDPEF
;
A
#
# COMPACT_ATOMS: atom_id res chain seq x y z
N MET A 1 9.69 -25.04 14.07
CA MET A 1 9.09 -24.27 12.96
C MET A 1 9.10 -22.83 13.40
N ARG A 2 9.65 -21.89 12.63
CA ARG A 2 9.47 -20.46 12.94
C ARG A 2 8.04 -20.13 12.55
N GLU A 3 7.20 -19.95 13.55
CA GLU A 3 5.87 -19.37 13.41
C GLU A 3 6.13 -17.94 12.93
N LEU A 4 5.89 -17.70 11.64
CA LEU A 4 5.85 -16.34 11.09
C LEU A 4 4.80 -15.62 11.93
N SER A 5 5.20 -14.58 12.66
CA SER A 5 4.26 -13.72 13.38
C SER A 5 3.15 -13.33 12.42
N GLU A 6 1.91 -13.25 12.89
CA GLU A 6 0.72 -12.94 12.09
C GLU A 6 0.89 -11.66 11.24
N GLU A 7 1.82 -10.80 11.66
CA GLU A 7 2.38 -9.61 11.04
C GLU A 7 3.08 -9.89 9.69
N GLU A 8 4.02 -10.86 9.64
CA GLU A 8 4.79 -11.21 8.42
C GLU A 8 3.89 -11.88 7.36
N PHE A 9 2.88 -12.64 7.79
CA PHE A 9 1.92 -13.28 6.88
C PHE A 9 1.05 -12.25 6.16
N TYR A 10 0.71 -11.16 6.85
CA TYR A 10 -0.11 -10.08 6.30
C TYR A 10 0.59 -9.39 5.13
N TRP A 11 1.88 -9.03 5.27
CA TRP A 11 2.63 -8.32 4.24
C TRP A 11 2.76 -9.08 2.92
N TYR A 12 2.94 -10.40 2.99
CA TYR A 12 3.02 -11.21 1.77
C TYR A 12 1.70 -11.23 1.00
N GLN A 13 0.57 -11.12 1.69
CA GLN A 13 -0.76 -11.00 1.06
C GLN A 13 -1.02 -9.61 0.50
N LEU A 14 -0.36 -8.58 1.04
CA LEU A 14 -0.43 -7.21 0.53
C LEU A 14 0.37 -7.00 -0.76
N LYS A 15 1.38 -7.84 -1.00
CA LYS A 15 2.22 -7.78 -2.19
C LYS A 15 1.39 -8.02 -3.46
N GLY A 16 1.46 -7.09 -4.41
CA GLY A 16 0.69 -7.14 -5.65
C GLY A 16 -0.74 -6.59 -5.54
N LEU A 17 -1.18 -6.12 -4.37
CA LEU A 17 -2.46 -5.44 -4.23
C LEU A 17 -2.42 -4.05 -4.85
N LYS A 18 -3.56 -3.59 -5.38
CA LYS A 18 -3.72 -2.23 -5.89
C LYS A 18 -3.84 -1.25 -4.72
N VAL A 19 -3.02 -0.22 -4.70
CA VAL A 19 -3.11 0.86 -3.71
C VAL A 19 -3.90 2.00 -4.33
N LYS A 20 -5.00 2.33 -3.68
CA LYS A 20 -5.89 3.43 -4.05
C LYS A 20 -5.99 4.42 -2.92
N THR A 21 -6.07 5.69 -3.27
CA THR A 21 -6.26 6.80 -2.32
C THR A 21 -7.54 7.52 -2.63
N PHE A 22 -8.24 7.96 -1.58
CA PHE A 22 -9.43 8.79 -1.73
C PHE A 22 -9.07 10.24 -1.41
N TYR A 23 -8.63 10.97 -2.43
CA TYR A 23 -8.19 12.35 -2.27
C TYR A 23 -9.13 13.31 -2.99
N ASN A 24 -9.50 14.39 -2.32
CA ASN A 24 -10.35 15.46 -2.85
C ASN A 24 -11.72 14.98 -3.41
N GLY A 25 -12.28 13.91 -2.84
CA GLY A 25 -13.55 13.32 -3.28
C GLY A 25 -13.45 12.34 -4.45
N CYS A 26 -12.24 12.02 -4.91
CA CYS A 26 -12.00 11.11 -6.03
C CYS A 26 -11.10 9.95 -5.60
N GLU A 27 -11.48 8.73 -6.00
CA GLU A 27 -10.60 7.56 -5.89
C GLU A 27 -9.52 7.63 -6.97
N GLN A 28 -8.25 7.56 -6.55
CA GLN A 28 -7.09 7.59 -7.43
C GLN A 28 -6.21 6.36 -7.16
N ILE A 29 -5.80 5.67 -8.22
CA ILE A 29 -4.92 4.51 -8.10
C ILE A 29 -3.47 5.02 -8.09
N LEU A 30 -2.78 4.78 -6.98
CA LEU A 30 -1.37 5.14 -6.81
C LEU A 30 -0.46 4.14 -7.52
N GLY A 31 -0.84 2.86 -7.51
CA GLY A 31 -0.01 1.78 -8.03
C GLY A 31 -0.39 0.42 -7.51
N ILE A 32 0.55 -0.50 -7.65
CA ILE A 32 0.52 -1.82 -7.02
C ILE A 32 1.63 -1.92 -5.98
N VAL A 33 1.39 -2.63 -4.88
CA VAL A 33 2.44 -2.91 -3.90
C VAL A 33 3.49 -3.80 -4.54
N ASP A 34 4.68 -3.25 -4.75
CA ASP A 34 5.84 -3.99 -5.23
C ASP A 34 6.47 -4.79 -4.09
N SER A 35 6.77 -4.12 -2.97
CA SER A 35 7.48 -4.69 -1.82
C SER A 35 7.14 -3.92 -0.54
N ILE A 36 7.33 -4.52 0.63
CA ILE A 36 7.16 -3.87 1.93
C ILE A 36 8.52 -3.86 2.62
N ILE A 37 8.88 -2.74 3.23
CA ILE A 37 10.12 -2.55 3.96
C ILE A 37 9.76 -2.17 5.40
N GLU A 38 10.14 -3.02 6.34
CA GLU A 38 10.04 -2.70 7.76
C GLU A 38 11.21 -1.79 8.14
N THR A 39 10.95 -0.54 8.53
CA THR A 39 12.02 0.41 8.90
C THR A 39 12.34 0.40 10.39
N GLY A 40 11.84 -0.58 11.15
CA GLY A 40 12.02 -0.71 12.60
C GLY A 40 11.28 0.35 13.43
N SER A 41 10.60 1.31 12.80
CA SER A 41 9.72 2.31 13.44
C SER A 41 8.33 2.33 12.82
N ASN A 42 8.22 2.21 11.49
CA ASN A 42 6.96 1.97 10.79
C ASN A 42 7.25 1.15 9.52
N ASP A 43 6.28 0.34 9.10
CA ASP A 43 6.33 -0.33 7.82
C ASP A 43 6.12 0.66 6.68
N VAL A 44 6.87 0.50 5.59
CA VAL A 44 6.68 1.28 4.38
C VAL A 44 6.35 0.37 3.20
N LEU A 45 5.27 0.70 2.50
CA LEU A 45 4.81 0.05 1.29
C LEU A 45 5.50 0.72 0.10
N VAL A 46 6.30 -0.04 -0.63
CA VAL A 46 6.82 0.37 -1.94
C VAL A 46 5.73 0.10 -2.96
N VAL A 47 5.17 1.16 -3.50
CA VAL A 47 4.11 1.14 -4.50
C VAL A 47 4.66 1.56 -5.84
N LYS A 48 4.49 0.71 -6.85
CA LYS A 48 4.93 0.99 -8.21
C LYS A 48 3.74 1.37 -9.07
N GLY A 49 3.80 2.57 -9.61
CA GLY A 49 2.84 3.05 -10.58
C GLY A 49 2.84 2.18 -11.85
N ASN A 50 1.67 1.77 -12.30
CA ASN A 50 1.47 1.01 -13.54
C ASN A 50 0.60 1.81 -14.54
N LYS A 51 0.19 1.19 -15.66
CA LYS A 51 -0.68 1.84 -16.66
C LYS A 51 -2.06 2.26 -16.14
N GLU A 52 -2.55 1.66 -15.07
CA GLU A 52 -3.83 2.01 -14.41
C GLU A 52 -3.64 3.08 -13.31
N SER A 53 -2.40 3.46 -13.02
CA SER A 53 -2.07 4.41 -11.96
C SER A 53 -2.01 5.83 -12.49
N ILE A 54 -2.10 6.80 -11.59
CA ILE A 54 -1.93 8.23 -11.92
C ILE A 54 -0.59 8.54 -12.59
N ASP A 55 0.47 7.80 -12.22
CA ASP A 55 1.83 7.95 -12.73
C ASP A 55 2.52 6.60 -12.78
N THR A 56 3.68 6.53 -13.45
CA THR A 56 4.58 5.36 -13.46
C THR A 56 5.72 5.47 -12.44
N LYS A 57 5.62 6.39 -11.49
CA LYS A 57 6.62 6.62 -10.44
C LYS A 57 6.52 5.55 -9.35
N GLU A 58 7.67 5.25 -8.75
CA GLU A 58 7.75 4.44 -7.54
C GLU A 58 7.56 5.37 -6.32
N ARG A 59 6.62 5.01 -5.45
CA ARG A 59 6.24 5.75 -4.24
C ARG A 59 6.47 4.87 -3.02
N VAL A 60 6.84 5.50 -1.92
CA VAL A 60 7.03 4.81 -0.65
C VAL A 60 6.00 5.39 0.31
N ILE A 61 5.01 4.58 0.66
CA ILE A 61 3.87 4.98 1.47
C ILE A 61 4.06 4.38 2.86
N SER A 62 4.10 5.21 3.88
CA SER A 62 4.12 4.72 5.26
C SER A 62 2.80 4.02 5.58
N CYS A 63 2.87 2.77 6.02
CA CYS A 63 1.72 2.00 6.50
C CYS A 63 1.32 2.43 7.94
N ALA A 64 1.64 3.66 8.33
CA ALA A 64 1.23 4.17 9.62
C ALA A 64 -0.29 4.23 9.68
N ASN A 65 -0.84 3.98 10.87
CA ASN A 65 -2.29 3.88 11.08
C ASN A 65 -3.05 5.19 10.74
N GLU A 66 -2.32 6.29 10.57
CA GLU A 66 -2.86 7.57 10.08
C GLU A 66 -3.11 7.60 8.56
N PHE A 67 -2.32 6.85 7.78
CA PHE A 67 -2.43 6.80 6.32
C PHE A 67 -3.18 5.56 5.83
N LEU A 68 -3.26 4.49 6.62
CA LEU A 68 -3.99 3.28 6.23
C LEU A 68 -5.48 3.41 6.58
N VAL A 69 -6.33 3.64 5.58
CA VAL A 69 -7.79 3.75 5.76
C VAL A 69 -8.41 2.36 5.90
N GLY A 70 -7.99 1.42 5.05
CA GLY A 70 -8.50 0.07 5.10
C GLY A 70 -7.84 -0.85 4.07
N VAL A 71 -7.85 -2.15 4.36
CA VAL A 71 -7.31 -3.17 3.47
C VAL A 71 -8.41 -4.14 3.07
N ASN A 72 -8.58 -4.36 1.77
CA ASN A 72 -9.55 -5.29 1.24
C ASN A 72 -8.87 -6.42 0.45
N LEU A 73 -8.48 -7.47 1.18
CA LEU A 73 -7.85 -8.66 0.62
C LEU A 73 -8.78 -9.46 -0.32
N LYS A 74 -10.10 -9.34 -0.17
CA LYS A 74 -11.07 -10.04 -1.03
C LYS A 74 -11.08 -9.49 -2.45
N ASP A 75 -11.09 -8.16 -2.55
CA ASP A 75 -11.16 -7.45 -3.82
C ASP A 75 -9.77 -7.18 -4.42
N GLY A 76 -8.74 -7.26 -3.59
CA GLY A 76 -7.36 -7.13 -4.04
C GLY A 76 -6.84 -5.69 -4.01
N PHE A 77 -7.36 -4.84 -3.11
CA PHE A 77 -6.93 -3.44 -3.00
C PHE A 77 -6.69 -2.98 -1.56
N ILE A 78 -5.88 -1.94 -1.43
CA ILE A 78 -5.56 -1.23 -0.19
C ILE A 78 -6.00 0.22 -0.36
N GLU A 79 -6.81 0.69 0.56
CA GLU A 79 -7.28 2.06 0.64
C GLU A 79 -6.40 2.82 1.64
N VAL A 80 -5.74 3.86 1.13
CA VAL A 80 -4.84 4.72 1.92
C VAL A 80 -5.26 6.17 1.78
N ASP A 81 -5.04 6.98 2.80
CA ASP A 81 -5.21 8.43 2.75
C ASP A 81 -3.85 9.06 2.44
N TRP A 82 -3.37 8.86 1.22
CA TRP A 82 -2.06 9.38 0.80
C TRP A 82 -2.22 10.42 -0.29
N ASP A 83 -1.45 11.51 -0.20
CA ASP A 83 -1.47 12.57 -1.19
C ASP A 83 -0.72 12.13 -2.47
N PRO A 84 -1.41 12.00 -3.62
CA PRO A 84 -0.78 11.54 -4.86
C PRO A 84 0.23 12.52 -5.46
N GLU A 85 0.19 13.79 -5.06
CA GLU A 85 1.05 14.87 -5.58
C GLU A 85 2.40 14.94 -4.84
N PHE A 86 2.55 14.23 -3.72
CA PHE A 86 3.79 14.11 -2.93
C PHE A 86 4.74 12.99 -3.41
#